data_AF-A0A9X6AGP5-F1
#
_entry.id   AF-A0A9X6AGP5-F1
#
_cell.length_a   1.000
_cell.length_b   1.000
_cell.length_c   1.000
_cell.angle_alpha   90.00
_cell.angle_beta   90.00
_cell.angle_gamma   90.00
#
_symmetry.space_group_name_H-M   'P 1'
#
loop_
_entity.id
_entity.type
_entity.pdbx_description
1 polymer ?
#
loop_
_entity_poly.entity_id
_entity_poly.type
_entity_poly.pdbx_seq_one_letter_code
_entity_poly.pdbx_strand_id
1 'polypeptide(L)'
;PVNAQDRGARHSVIVYDPRWDRSAKSLAAALPGSELREVKGRGPLLKVIAGADFKEVTRVRVQDPYQAETRVVTGDQVVCT
;
A
#
# COMPACT_ATOMS: atom_id res chain seq x y z
N PRO A 1 -5.28 19.45 5.00
CA PRO A 1 -4.55 19.22 3.73
C PRO A 1 -4.03 20.58 3.22
N VAL A 2 -2.83 20.62 2.62
CA VAL A 2 -2.27 21.83 2.02
C VAL A 2 -2.09 21.65 0.53
N ASN A 3 -2.15 22.74 -0.23
CA ASN A 3 -1.87 22.70 -1.66
C ASN A 3 -0.42 22.24 -1.90
N ALA A 4 -0.23 21.36 -2.87
CA ALA A 4 1.10 20.95 -3.29
C ALA A 4 1.84 22.15 -3.92
N GLN A 5 3.12 22.26 -3.59
CA GLN A 5 4.02 23.22 -4.23
C GLN A 5 4.27 22.85 -5.69
N ASP A 6 4.38 21.54 -5.98
CA ASP A 6 4.40 21.00 -7.33
C ASP A 6 2.97 20.76 -7.81
N ARG A 7 2.59 21.44 -8.89
CA ARG A 7 1.26 21.36 -9.52
C ARG A 7 1.30 20.71 -10.91
N GLY A 8 2.46 20.24 -11.36
CA GLY A 8 2.66 19.69 -12.70
C GLY A 8 2.34 18.18 -12.81
N ALA A 9 2.08 17.52 -11.68
CA ALA A 9 1.85 16.09 -11.64
C ALA A 9 0.54 15.72 -12.36
N ARG A 10 0.66 14.99 -13.48
CA ARG A 10 -0.50 14.41 -14.16
C ARG A 10 -1.11 13.30 -13.31
N HIS A 11 -0.27 12.36 -12.89
CA HIS A 11 -0.60 11.24 -12.00
C HIS A 11 -0.24 11.57 -10.55
N SER A 12 -0.90 10.91 -9.61
CA SER A 12 -0.58 11.08 -8.18
C SER A 12 0.83 10.54 -7.87
N VAL A 13 1.58 11.25 -7.02
CA VAL A 13 2.95 10.85 -6.62
C VAL A 13 3.00 10.58 -5.12
N ILE A 14 3.53 9.42 -4.73
CA ILE A 14 3.72 9.02 -3.34
C ILE A 14 5.22 9.09 -3.03
N VAL A 15 5.61 10.05 -2.21
CA VAL A 15 6.98 10.23 -1.74
C VAL A 15 7.17 9.52 -0.41
N TYR A 16 8.15 8.62 -0.32
CA TYR A 16 8.39 7.80 0.87
C TYR A 16 9.87 7.51 1.08
N ASP A 17 10.24 7.10 2.30
CA ASP A 17 11.55 6.54 2.58
C ASP A 17 11.51 5.02 2.35
N PRO A 18 12.42 4.42 1.55
CA PRO A 18 12.42 2.99 1.28
C PRO A 18 12.58 2.11 2.54
N ARG A 19 13.10 2.66 3.65
CA ARG A 19 13.10 1.96 4.95
C ARG A 19 11.68 1.78 5.53
N TRP A 20 10.70 2.54 5.05
CA TRP A 20 9.30 2.60 5.52
C TRP A 20 8.32 2.34 4.36
N ASP A 21 8.58 1.31 3.56
CA ASP A 21 7.89 1.05 2.29
C ASP A 21 6.50 0.38 2.40
N ARG A 22 6.21 -0.30 3.52
CA ARG A 22 4.95 -1.05 3.70
C ARG A 22 3.72 -0.19 3.43
N SER A 23 3.63 0.98 4.08
CA SER A 23 2.52 1.91 3.89
C SER A 23 2.49 2.54 2.49
N ALA A 24 3.66 2.69 1.86
CA ALA A 24 3.75 3.22 0.51
C ALA A 24 3.12 2.25 -0.50
N LYS A 25 3.38 0.95 -0.36
CA LYS A 25 2.76 -0.10 -1.19
C LYS A 25 1.24 -0.15 -1.01
N SER A 26 0.75 -0.03 0.22
CA SER A 26 -0.70 0.05 0.47
C SER A 26 -1.33 1.28 -0.18
N LEU A 27 -0.68 2.45 -0.10
CA LEU A 27 -1.18 3.66 -0.77
C LEU A 27 -1.15 3.56 -2.29
N ALA A 28 -0.12 2.94 -2.87
CA ALA A 28 -0.05 2.71 -4.31
C ALA A 28 -1.20 1.81 -4.80
N ALA A 29 -1.57 0.79 -4.02
CA ALA A 29 -2.74 -0.02 -4.31
C ALA A 29 -4.07 0.75 -4.20
N ALA A 30 -4.14 1.75 -3.31
CA ALA A 30 -5.30 2.63 -3.17
C ALA A 30 -5.40 3.70 -4.27
N LEU A 31 -4.29 4.00 -4.94
CA LEU A 31 -4.17 5.02 -5.99
C LEU A 31 -3.61 4.38 -7.26
N PRO A 32 -4.43 3.61 -8.02
CA PRO A 32 -3.97 2.98 -9.26
C PRO A 32 -3.39 4.02 -10.22
N GLY A 33 -2.22 3.71 -10.80
CA GLY A 33 -1.49 4.63 -11.68
C GLY A 33 -0.63 5.67 -10.97
N SER A 34 -0.58 5.67 -9.63
CA SER A 34 0.34 6.53 -8.89
C SER A 34 1.81 6.13 -9.06
N GLU A 35 2.69 7.13 -9.03
CA GLU A 35 4.13 6.96 -9.06
C GLU A 35 4.71 6.89 -7.65
N LEU A 36 5.58 5.90 -7.41
CA LEU A 36 6.35 5.78 -6.18
C LEU A 36 7.68 6.53 -6.33
N ARG A 37 7.95 7.48 -5.41
CA ARG A 37 9.20 8.26 -5.38
C ARG A 37 9.93 8.04 -4.07
N GLU A 38 11.08 7.38 -4.16
CA GLU A 38 11.94 7.09 -3.01
C GLU A 38 12.79 8.31 -2.61
N VAL A 39 12.79 8.65 -1.32
CA VAL A 39 13.61 9.69 -0.70
C VAL A 39 14.18 9.16 0.60
N LYS A 40 15.46 8.77 0.57
CA LYS A 40 16.19 8.25 1.73
C LYS A 40 16.29 9.31 2.83
N GLY A 41 16.08 8.93 4.08
CA GLY A 41 16.22 9.79 5.25
C GLY A 41 15.00 10.68 5.53
N ARG A 42 13.87 10.48 4.83
CA ARG A 42 12.62 11.22 5.08
C ARG A 42 11.90 10.74 6.35
N GLY A 43 12.25 9.55 6.84
CA GLY A 43 11.63 8.96 8.01
C GLY A 43 10.24 8.35 7.73
N PRO A 44 9.41 8.15 8.76
CA PRO A 44 8.18 7.36 8.65
C PRO A 44 7.01 8.11 7.99
N LEU A 45 7.19 9.38 7.62
CA LEU A 45 6.14 10.18 7.00
C LEU A 45 6.07 9.89 5.50
N LEU A 46 4.86 9.75 4.96
CA LEU A 46 4.59 9.70 3.53
C LEU A 46 4.02 11.05 3.06
N LYS A 47 4.23 11.41 1.80
CA LYS A 47 3.63 12.60 1.18
C LYS A 47 2.96 12.16 -0.11
N VAL A 48 1.68 12.45 -0.21
CA VAL A 48 0.91 12.23 -1.44
C VAL A 48 0.74 13.58 -2.11
N ILE A 49 1.11 13.65 -3.39
CA ILE A 49 0.81 14.76 -4.28
C ILE A 49 -0.30 14.27 -5.19
N ALA A 50 -1.50 14.83 -5.06
CA ALA A 50 -2.62 14.46 -5.91
C ALA A 50 -2.37 14.98 -7.34
N GLY A 51 -2.44 14.07 -8.31
CA GLY A 51 -2.36 14.41 -9.72
C GLY A 51 -3.63 15.10 -10.20
N ALA A 52 -3.55 15.74 -11.37
CA ALA A 52 -4.72 16.37 -12.00
C ALA A 52 -5.82 15.35 -12.35
N ASP A 53 -5.46 14.08 -12.55
CA ASP A 53 -6.36 12.98 -12.82
C ASP A 53 -6.99 12.34 -11.56
N PHE A 54 -6.59 12.78 -10.36
CA PHE A 54 -7.11 12.22 -9.12
C PHE A 54 -8.62 12.46 -8.97
N LYS A 55 -9.37 11.38 -8.71
CA LYS A 55 -10.83 11.42 -8.47
C LYS A 55 -11.20 10.84 -7.12
N GLU A 56 -10.72 9.64 -6.85
CA GLU A 56 -11.05 8.90 -5.64
C GLU A 56 -9.95 7.88 -5.30
N VAL A 57 -10.05 7.31 -4.11
CA VAL A 57 -9.20 6.22 -3.65
C VAL A 57 -9.95 4.90 -3.77
N THR A 58 -9.23 3.84 -4.14
CA THR A 58 -9.75 2.47 -4.12
C THR A 58 -9.57 1.88 -2.73
N ARG A 59 -10.61 1.21 -2.20
CA ARG A 59 -10.52 0.50 -0.91
C ARG A 59 -9.56 -0.68 -1.04
N VAL A 60 -8.48 -0.65 -0.28
CA VAL A 60 -7.47 -1.72 -0.24
C VAL A 60 -7.92 -2.80 0.73
N ARG A 61 -7.89 -4.06 0.27
CA ARG A 61 -7.99 -5.25 1.11
C ARG A 61 -6.71 -6.05 0.98
N VAL A 62 -6.12 -6.39 2.12
CA VAL A 62 -5.03 -7.35 2.18
C VAL A 62 -5.66 -8.74 2.25
N GLN A 63 -5.13 -9.71 1.51
CA GLN A 63 -5.49 -11.11 1.72
C GLN A 63 -5.09 -11.49 3.14
N ASP A 64 -6.04 -12.02 3.90
CA ASP A 64 -5.78 -12.48 5.25
C ASP A 64 -4.78 -13.65 5.19
N PRO A 65 -3.56 -13.52 5.73
CA PRO A 65 -2.58 -14.60 5.69
C PRO A 65 -3.03 -15.85 6.47
N TYR A 66 -4.05 -15.75 7.33
CA TYR A 66 -4.67 -16.90 8.01
C TYR A 66 -5.71 -17.65 7.17
N GLN A 67 -6.20 -17.05 6.08
CA GLN A 67 -7.10 -17.73 5.13
C GLN A 67 -6.34 -18.61 4.13
N ALA A 68 -5.00 -18.60 4.17
CA ALA A 68 -4.16 -19.57 3.46
C ALA A 68 -4.27 -20.94 4.15
N GLU A 69 -5.38 -21.62 3.90
CA GLU A 69 -5.70 -23.04 4.14
C GLU A 69 -4.79 -23.79 5.14
N THR A 70 -4.69 -23.30 6.38
CA THR A 70 -4.14 -24.12 7.45
C THR A 70 -5.32 -24.86 8.05
N ARG A 71 -5.65 -26.03 7.47
CA ARG A 71 -6.65 -26.94 8.03
C ARG A 71 -6.13 -27.40 9.39
N VAL A 72 -6.63 -26.77 10.46
CA VAL A 72 -6.37 -27.21 11.82
C VAL A 72 -7.01 -28.59 11.96
N VAL A 73 -6.18 -29.63 11.99
CA VAL A 73 -6.63 -31.00 12.25
C VAL A 73 -6.63 -31.25 13.76
N THR A 74 -7.72 -31.81 14.26
CA THR A 74 -7.80 -32.35 15.62
C THR A 74 -7.28 -33.79 15.64
N GLY A 75 -6.85 -34.31 16.80
CA GLY A 75 -6.18 -35.62 16.89
C GLY A 75 -7.00 -36.82 16.41
N ASP A 76 -8.31 -36.65 16.23
CA ASP A 76 -9.26 -37.61 15.66
C ASP A 76 -9.35 -37.55 14.13
N GLN A 77 -8.77 -36.53 13.48
CA GLN A 77 -8.77 -36.34 12.03
C GLN A 77 -7.55 -36.98 11.34
N VAL A 78 -6.63 -37.59 12.10
CA VAL A 78 -5.42 -38.23 11.58
C VAL A 78 -5.56 -39.75 11.72
N VAL A 79 -5.82 -40.44 10.61
CA VAL A 79 -5.75 -41.91 10.56
C VAL A 79 -4.39 -42.27 9.95
N CYS A 80 -3.50 -42.86 10.74
CA CYS A 80 -2.27 -43.45 10.23
C CYS A 80 -2.61 -44.81 9.59
N THR A 81 -2.38 -44.94 8.29
CA THR A 81 -2.32 -46.25 7.59
C THR A 81 -0.87 -46.69 7.45
#